data_AF-A0A497NM08-F1
#
_entry.id   AF-A0A497NM08-F1
#
_cell.length_a   1.000
_cell.length_b   1.000
_cell.length_c   1.000
_cell.angle_alpha   90.00
_cell.angle_beta   90.00
_cell.angle_gamma   90.00
#
_symmetry.space_group_name_H-M   'P 1'
#
loop_
_entity.id
_entity.type
_entity.pdbx_description
1 polymer ?
#
loop_
_entity_poly.entity_id
_entity_poly.type
_entity_poly.pdbx_seq_one_letter_code
_entity_poly.pdbx_strand_id
1 'polypeptide(L)' 'MAAMRSYGKPIVCCAAGGPYTHEQARRLEELGVPVYPIPERAVAAAYALVAYGRIRRELG' A
#
# COMPACT_ATOMS: atom_id res chain seq x y z
N MET A 1 2.96 -14.14 0.30
CA MET A 1 2.11 -13.14 1.01
C MET A 1 1.88 -13.49 2.49
N ALA A 2 1.56 -14.74 2.85
CA ALA A 2 1.28 -15.15 4.24
C ALA A 2 2.37 -14.74 5.25
N ALA A 3 3.66 -14.97 4.92
CA ALA A 3 4.79 -14.59 5.79
C ALA A 3 4.98 -13.07 5.95
N MET A 4 4.52 -12.24 5.00
CA MET A 4 4.59 -10.78 5.16
C MET A 4 3.45 -10.28 6.03
N ARG A 5 2.27 -10.91 5.93
CA ARG A 5 1.09 -10.57 6.75
C ARG A 5 1.33 -10.85 8.25
N SER A 6 2.12 -11.86 8.59
CA SER A 6 2.44 -12.17 10.00
C SER A 6 3.22 -11.07 10.73
N TYR A 7 3.88 -10.16 10.02
CA TYR A 7 4.56 -9.01 10.65
C TYR A 7 3.59 -7.90 11.07
N GLY A 8 2.31 -7.96 10.68
CA GLY A 8 1.30 -6.97 11.07
C GLY A 8 1.54 -5.55 10.54
N LYS A 9 2.49 -5.36 9.61
CA LYS A 9 2.82 -4.07 9.01
C LYS A 9 2.08 -3.91 7.68
N PRO A 10 1.34 -2.82 7.45
CA PRO A 10 0.71 -2.56 6.17
C PRO A 10 1.78 -2.27 5.09
N ILE A 11 1.48 -2.64 3.84
CA ILE A 11 2.37 -2.42 2.68
C ILE A 11 1.65 -1.53 1.68
N VAL A 12 2.36 -0.53 1.17
CA VAL A 12 1.94 0.36 0.07
C VAL A 12 3.08 0.42 -0.93
N CYS A 13 2.79 0.35 -2.22
CA CYS A 13 3.78 0.43 -3.29
C CYS A 13 3.55 1.65 -4.19
N CYS A 14 4.64 2.26 -4.66
CA CYS A 14 4.62 3.22 -5.76
C CYS A 14 5.44 2.65 -6.91
N ALA A 15 4.87 2.61 -8.10
CA ALA A 15 5.54 2.11 -9.29
C ALA A 15 5.16 2.99 -10.50
N ALA A 16 6.06 3.89 -10.88
CA ALA A 16 5.93 4.70 -12.08
C ALA A 16 6.69 4.04 -13.24
N GLY A 17 6.08 3.96 -14.42
CA GLY A 17 6.75 3.40 -15.60
C GLY A 17 5.78 3.01 -16.70
N GLY A 18 6.30 2.26 -17.66
CA GLY A 18 5.56 1.81 -18.84
C GLY A 18 4.89 0.43 -18.67
N PRO A 19 4.58 -0.25 -19.80
CA PRO A 19 3.84 -1.51 -19.80
C PRO A 19 4.39 -2.59 -18.87
N TYR A 20 5.72 -2.75 -18.80
CA TYR A 20 6.35 -3.69 -17.87
C TYR A 20 6.01 -3.38 -16.41
N THR A 21 6.10 -2.10 -16.00
CA THR A 21 5.78 -1.67 -14.65
C THR A 21 4.29 -1.87 -14.33
N HIS A 22 3.41 -1.60 -15.29
CA HIS A 22 1.97 -1.86 -15.12
C HIS A 22 1.67 -3.35 -14.93
N GLU A 23 2.36 -4.24 -15.64
CA GLU A 23 2.21 -5.69 -15.45
C GLU A 23 2.65 -6.12 -14.04
N GLN A 24 3.80 -5.63 -13.56
CA GLN A 24 4.25 -5.94 -12.20
C GLN A 24 3.34 -5.34 -11.13
N ALA A 25 2.82 -4.12 -11.36
CA ALA A 25 1.85 -3.48 -10.48
C ALA A 25 0.59 -4.35 -10.33
N ARG A 26 0.03 -4.83 -11.44
CA ARG A 26 -1.14 -5.71 -11.44
C ARG A 26 -0.89 -6.99 -10.64
N ARG A 27 0.28 -7.63 -10.79
CA ARG A 27 0.63 -8.83 -10.02
C ARG A 27 0.69 -8.56 -8.51
N LEU A 28 1.17 -7.39 -8.09
CA LEU A 28 1.19 -6.97 -6.68
C LEU A 28 -0.23 -6.68 -6.16
N GLU A 29 -1.08 -6.05 -6.96
CA GLU A 29 -2.48 -5.79 -6.64
C GLU A 29 -3.29 -7.08 -6.48
N GLU A 30 -3.09 -8.06 -7.36
CA GLU A 30 -3.71 -9.40 -7.27
C GLU A 30 -3.31 -10.14 -5.98
N LEU A 31 -2.13 -9.83 -5.43
CA LEU A 31 -1.68 -10.33 -4.13
C LEU A 31 -2.23 -9.53 -2.93
N GLY A 32 -2.90 -8.40 -3.18
CA GLY A 32 -3.48 -7.52 -2.18
C GLY A 32 -2.55 -6.42 -1.69
N VAL A 33 -1.51 -6.05 -2.45
CA VAL A 33 -0.72 -4.83 -2.20
C VAL A 33 -1.29 -3.68 -3.04
N PRO A 34 -1.74 -2.57 -2.44
CA PRO A 34 -2.12 -1.40 -3.21
C PRO A 34 -0.89 -0.76 -3.88
N VAL A 35 -0.94 -0.57 -5.20
CA VAL A 35 0.12 0.06 -5.99
C VAL A 35 -0.38 1.37 -6.58
N TYR A 36 0.40 2.44 -6.44
CA TYR A 36 0.06 3.76 -6.97
C TYR A 36 1.05 4.20 -8.06
N PRO A 37 0.59 4.86 -9.13
CA PRO A 37 1.43 5.21 -10.26
C PRO A 37 2.33 6.43 -10.01
N ILE A 38 2.03 7.22 -8.97
CA ILE A 38 2.81 8.41 -8.61
C ILE A 38 3.07 8.46 -7.09
N PRO A 39 4.21 9.04 -6.66
CA PRO A 39 4.61 9.06 -5.25
C PRO A 39 3.59 9.72 -4.32
N GLU A 40 2.96 10.81 -4.75
CA GLU A 40 2.02 11.60 -3.96
C GLU A 40 0.81 10.75 -3.53
N ARG A 41 0.33 9.87 -4.41
CA ARG A 41 -0.76 8.95 -4.10
C ARG A 41 -0.36 7.87 -3.11
N ALA A 42 0.86 7.33 -3.23
CA ALA A 42 1.37 6.36 -2.27
C ALA A 42 1.56 6.97 -0.88
N VAL A 43 2.09 8.19 -0.81
CA VAL A 43 2.24 8.95 0.45
C VAL A 43 0.88 9.26 1.06
N ALA A 44 -0.12 9.66 0.27
CA ALA A 44 -1.48 9.90 0.76
C ALA A 44 -2.10 8.62 1.36
N ALA A 45 -1.91 7.46 0.73
CA ALA A 45 -2.37 6.18 1.26
C ALA A 45 -1.67 5.80 2.59
N ALA A 46 -0.35 5.99 2.66
CA ALA A 46 0.42 5.77 3.88
C ALA A 46 -0.05 6.71 5.02
N TYR A 47 -0.30 7.99 4.71
CA TYR A 47 -0.86 8.96 5.65
C TYR A 47 -2.23 8.51 6.18
N ALA A 48 -3.13 8.06 5.30
CA ALA A 48 -4.46 7.60 5.68
C ALA A 48 -4.42 6.40 6.64
N LEU A 49 -3.50 5.45 6.41
CA LEU A 49 -3.28 4.31 7.32
C LEU A 49 -2.85 4.78 8.72
N VAL A 50 -1.94 5.74 8.81
CA VAL A 50 -1.47 6.31 10.08
C VAL A 50 -2.58 7.09 10.77
N ALA A 51 -3.29 7.96 10.04
CA ALA A 51 -4.37 8.78 10.56
C ALA A 51 -5.51 7.92 11.13
N TYR A 52 -5.95 6.91 10.39
CA TYR A 52 -6.94 5.94 10.86
C TYR A 52 -6.45 5.18 12.09
N GLY A 53 -5.17 4.77 12.10
CA GLY A 53 -4.56 4.14 13.27
C GLY A 53 -4.55 5.03 14.52
N ARG A 54 -4.41 6.36 14.37
CA ARG A 54 -4.51 7.32 15.48
C ARG A 54 -5.95 7.42 15.99
N ILE A 55 -6.92 7.65 15.09
CA ILE A 55 -8.34 7.72 15.43
C ILE A 55 -8.80 6.46 16.16
N ARG A 56 -8.39 5.27 15.68
CA ARG A 56 -8.71 3.99 16.34
C ARG A 56 -8.17 3.85 17.75
N ARG A 57 -7.06 4.51 18.10
CA ARG A 57 -6.49 4.50 19.45
C ARG A 57 -7.12 5.54 20.37
N GLU A 58 -7.76 6.56 19.83
CA GLU A 58 -8.45 7.60 20.59
C GLU A 58 -9.91 7.20 20.91
N LEU A 59 -10.56 6.46 20.01
CA LEU A 59 -11.95 6.01 20.15
C LEU A 59 -12.11 4.66 20.86
N GLY A 60 -11.02 3.93 21.07
CA GLY A 60 -10.99 2.64 21.77
C GLY A 60 -10.37 2.78 23.14
#